data_AF-A0ABD0RC94-F1
#
_entry.id   AF-A0ABD0RC94-F1
#
_cell.length_a   1.000
_cell.length_b   1.000
_cell.length_c   1.000
_cell.angle_alpha   90.00
_cell.angle_beta   90.00
_cell.angle_gamma   90.00
#
_symmetry.space_group_name_H-M   'P 1'
#
loop_
_entity.id
_entity.type
_entity.pdbx_description
1 polymer ?
#
loop_
_entity_poly.entity_id
_entity_poly.type
_entity_poly.pdbx_seq_one_letter_code
_entity_poly.pdbx_strand_id
1 'polypeptide(L)' 'QGFINEDMVRNHLPPLADDTLILMCGPPPMIQFACNPSLDKVGHSNDRRFTF' A
#
# COMPACT_ATOMS: atom_id res chain seq x y z
N GLN A 1 -16.12 -6.09 0.60
CA GLN A 1 -16.26 -6.51 -0.82
C GLN A 1 -15.01 -6.03 -1.55
N GLY A 2 -14.40 -6.91 -2.34
CA GLY A 2 -12.94 -7.05 -2.36
C GLY A 2 -12.20 -6.36 -3.49
N PHE A 3 -11.37 -5.39 -3.11
CA PHE A 3 -10.00 -5.08 -3.54
C PHE A 3 -9.40 -4.23 -2.39
N ILE A 4 -8.08 -4.10 -2.29
CA ILE A 4 -7.48 -3.19 -1.30
C ILE A 4 -7.91 -1.75 -1.62
N ASN A 5 -8.33 -1.01 -0.60
CA ASN A 5 -8.76 0.38 -0.72
C ASN A 5 -8.10 1.27 0.36
N GLU A 6 -8.32 2.58 0.27
CA GLU A 6 -7.73 3.57 1.16
C GLU A 6 -8.12 3.35 2.64
N ASP A 7 -9.39 3.08 2.91
CA ASP A 7 -9.87 2.83 4.28
C ASP A 7 -9.20 1.61 4.91
N MET A 8 -8.99 0.55 4.13
CA MET A 8 -8.28 -0.63 4.59
C MET A 8 -6.82 -0.30 4.91
N VAL A 9 -6.12 0.42 4.03
CA VAL A 9 -4.73 0.86 4.26
C VAL A 9 -4.65 1.70 5.53
N ARG A 10 -5.51 2.71 5.68
CA ARG A 10 -5.46 3.65 6.81
C ARG A 10 -5.77 3.01 8.16
N ASN A 11 -6.62 1.98 8.18
CA ASN A 11 -7.05 1.31 9.41
C ASN A 11 -6.17 0.10 9.79
N HIS A 12 -5.46 -0.51 8.83
CA HIS A 12 -4.74 -1.77 9.06
C HIS A 12 -3.24 -1.70 8.81
N LEU A 13 -2.75 -0.69 8.09
CA LEU A 13 -1.32 -0.47 7.89
C LEU A 13 -0.80 0.60 8.86
N PRO A 14 0.50 0.52 9.21
CA PRO A 14 1.13 1.55 10.03
C PRO A 14 1.03 2.93 9.37
N PRO A 15 0.94 4.00 10.19
CA PRO A 15 0.94 5.37 9.69
C PRO A 15 2.27 5.71 9.00
N LEU A 16 2.29 6.84 8.30
CA LEU A 16 3.52 7.37 7.71
C LEU A 16 4.58 7.63 8.79
N ALA A 17 5.73 6.99 8.65
CA ALA A 17 6.92 7.28 9.44
C ALA A 17 8.20 6.95 8.64
N ASP A 18 9.30 7.61 8.97
CA ASP A 18 10.58 7.52 8.26
C ASP A 18 11.25 6.13 8.35
N ASP A 19 10.78 5.27 9.26
CA ASP A 19 11.24 3.91 9.48
C ASP A 19 10.24 2.85 8.97
N THR A 20 9.13 3.27 8.38
CA THR A 20 8.08 2.36 7.91
C THR A 20 8.35 1.88 6.49
N LEU A 21 8.29 0.56 6.28
CA LEU A 21 8.43 -0.10 4.98
C LEU A 21 7.18 -0.93 4.69
N ILE A 22 6.59 -0.75 3.50
CA ILE A 22 5.43 -1.52 3.05
C ILE A 22 5.89 -2.62 2.09
N LEU A 23 5.63 -3.87 2.49
CA LEU A 23 5.93 -5.05 1.69
C LEU A 23 4.67 -5.55 1.00
N MET A 24 4.77 -5.86 -0.29
CA MET A 24 3.65 -6.28 -1.12
C MET A 24 4.00 -7.58 -1.85
N CYS A 25 3.07 -8.51 -1.89
CA CYS A 25 3.16 -9.74 -2.69
C CYS A 25 1.75 -10.10 -3.16
N GLY A 26 1.61 -10.38 -4.46
CA GLY A 26 0.33 -10.72 -5.05
C GLY A 26 0.33 -10.58 -6.58
N PRO A 27 -0.81 -10.85 -7.23
CA PRO A 27 -0.94 -10.72 -8.68
C PRO A 27 -0.61 -9.30 -9.15
N PRO A 28 0.08 -9.11 -10.30
CA PRO A 28 0.41 -7.78 -10.81
C PRO A 28 -0.78 -6.78 -10.85
N PRO A 29 -2.00 -7.20 -11.23
CA PRO A 29 -3.16 -6.31 -11.21
C PRO A 29 -3.53 -5.81 -9.81
N MET A 30 -3.34 -6.63 -8.77
CA MET A 30 -3.61 -6.23 -7.39
C MET A 30 -2.67 -5.11 -6.95
N ILE A 31 -1.38 -5.25 -7.25
CA ILE A 31 -0.37 -4.26 -6.86
C ILE A 31 -0.59 -2.94 -7.62
N GLN A 32 -0.79 -3.02 -8.94
CA GLN A 32 -0.90 -1.84 -9.80
C GLN A 32 -2.21 -1.06 -9.59
N PHE A 33 -3.34 -1.74 -9.41
CA PHE A 33 -4.64 -1.08 -9.41
C PHE A 33 -5.28 -0.92 -8.03
N ALA A 34 -4.83 -1.67 -7.02
CA ALA A 34 -5.38 -1.60 -5.67
C ALA A 34 -4.35 -1.09 -4.65
N CYS A 35 -3.18 -1.72 -4.55
CA CYS A 35 -2.18 -1.38 -3.53
C CYS A 35 -1.54 -0.01 -3.77
N ASN A 36 -0.89 0.20 -4.91
CA ASN A 36 -0.14 1.43 -5.19
C ASN A 36 -1.03 2.68 -5.10
N PRO A 37 -2.23 2.72 -5.73
CA PRO A 37 -3.09 3.90 -5.64
C PRO A 37 -3.60 4.16 -4.22
N SER A 38 -3.85 3.11 -3.43
CA SER A 38 -4.32 3.28 -2.04
C SER A 38 -3.20 3.78 -1.14
N LEU A 39 -1.98 3.28 -1.31
CA LEU A 39 -0.80 3.74 -0.59
C LEU A 39 -0.42 5.18 -0.97
N ASP A 40 -0.61 5.58 -2.23
CA ASP A 40 -0.34 6.94 -2.73
C ASP A 40 -1.21 7.96 -2.01
N LYS A 41 -2.51 7.66 -1.86
CA LYS A 41 -3.47 8.54 -1.18
C LYS A 41 -3.17 8.70 0.31
N VAL A 42 -2.65 7.66 0.95
CA VAL A 42 -2.27 7.70 2.37
C VAL A 42 -0.88 8.33 2.56
N GLY A 43 -0.11 8.50 1.48
CA GLY A 43 1.15 9.25 1.45
C GLY A 43 2.42 8.40 1.65
N HIS A 44 2.34 7.07 1.57
CA HIS A 44 3.53 6.23 1.67
C HIS A 44 4.39 6.45 0.43
N SER A 45 5.66 6.81 0.56
CA SER A 45 6.48 7.07 -0.63
C SER A 45 6.86 5.78 -1.38
N ASN A 46 7.10 5.86 -2.69
CA ASN A 46 7.41 4.69 -3.53
C ASN A 46 8.75 4.03 -3.19
N ASP A 47 9.74 4.79 -2.71
CA ASP A 47 11.02 4.29 -2.20
C ASP A 47 10.86 3.44 -0.92
N ARG A 48 9.71 3.55 -0.25
CA ARG A 48 9.35 2.78 0.96
C ARG A 48 8.38 1.65 0.68
N ARG A 49 8.24 1.26 -0.58
CA ARG A 49 7.41 0.13 -1.01
C ARG A 49 8.28 -0.89 -1.72
N PHE A 50 8.12 -2.15 -1.34
CA PHE A 50 8.81 -3.25 -2.00
C PHE A 50 7.80 -4.30 -2.43
N THR A 51 7.91 -4.76 -3.69
CA THR A 51 7.09 -5.84 -4.22
C THR A 51 7.97 -7.05 -4.49
N PHE A 52 7.58 -8.22 -3.98
CA PHE A 52 8.23 -9.50 -4.24
C PHE A 52 7.88 -10.08 -5.62
#